data_AF-A0A0L6UJU9-F1
#
_entry.id   AF-A0A0L6UJU9-F1
#
_cell.length_a   1.000
_cell.length_b   1.000
_cell.length_c   1.000
_cell.angle_alpha   90.00
_cell.angle_beta   90.00
_cell.angle_gamma   90.00
#
_symmetry.space_group_name_H-M   'P 1'
#
loop_
_entity.id
_entity.type
_entity.pdbx_description
1 polymer ?
#
loop_
_entity_poly.entity_id
_entity_poly.type
_entity_poly.pdbx_seq_one_letter_code
_entity_poly.pdbx_strand_id
1 'polypeptide(L)'
;MINKTVDKGASILIDNYFQLLGSLKNNLLELKSSHFEAMHTHSSCYHSSPDSPNWHARLGHPNPKYQALMVPTSETVDCIVCKTLYTMS
;
A
#
# COMPACT_ATOMS: atom_id res chain seq x y z
N MET A 1 0.47 2.20 -23.81
CA MET A 1 -0.96 1.93 -24.14
C MET A 1 -1.48 0.82 -23.24
N ILE A 2 -2.70 0.93 -22.70
CA ILE A 2 -3.31 -0.12 -21.86
C ILE A 2 -4.55 -0.66 -22.57
N ASN A 3 -4.55 -1.96 -22.87
CA ASN A 3 -5.65 -2.64 -23.54
C ASN A 3 -6.28 -3.65 -22.57
N LYS A 4 -7.61 -3.58 -22.40
CA LYS A 4 -8.37 -4.59 -21.63
C LYS A 4 -8.57 -5.82 -22.49
N THR A 5 -8.37 -7.01 -21.92
CA THR A 5 -8.66 -8.27 -22.61
C THR A 5 -10.04 -8.80 -22.22
N VAL A 6 -10.53 -9.77 -22.99
CA VAL A 6 -11.91 -10.30 -22.89
C VAL A 6 -12.20 -11.00 -21.55
N ASP A 7 -11.15 -11.39 -20.83
CA ASP A 7 -11.15 -12.21 -19.62
C ASP A 7 -10.81 -11.42 -18.34
N LYS A 8 -11.08 -10.10 -18.31
CA LYS A 8 -10.67 -9.18 -17.23
C LYS A 8 -9.14 -9.04 -17.08
N GLY A 9 -8.37 -9.55 -18.02
CA GLY A 9 -6.95 -9.26 -18.13
C GLY A 9 -6.69 -7.84 -18.65
N ALA A 10 -5.43 -7.45 -18.62
CA ALA A 10 -4.93 -6.20 -19.18
C ALA A 10 -3.55 -6.44 -19.78
N SER A 11 -3.31 -5.81 -20.93
CA SER A 11 -2.00 -5.74 -21.56
C SER A 11 -1.53 -4.29 -21.59
N ILE A 12 -0.32 -4.07 -21.10
CA ILE A 12 0.30 -2.74 -21.02
C ILE A 12 1.53 -2.77 -21.90
N LEU A 13 1.52 -1.93 -22.93
CA LEU A 13 2.66 -1.72 -23.81
C LEU A 13 3.41 -0.46 -23.37
N ILE A 14 4.68 -0.63 -22.98
CA ILE A 14 5.62 0.42 -22.57
C ILE A 14 6.62 0.61 -23.72
N ASP A 15 6.78 1.86 -24.15
CA ASP A 15 7.70 2.29 -25.21
C ASP A 15 7.60 1.49 -26.52
N ASN A 16 6.43 0.91 -26.79
CA ASN A 16 6.16 0.00 -27.90
C ASN A 16 7.08 -1.23 -27.98
N TYR A 17 7.79 -1.54 -26.90
CA TYR A 17 8.80 -2.59 -26.87
C TYR A 17 8.55 -3.61 -25.75
N PHE A 18 8.10 -3.16 -24.58
CA PHE A 18 7.86 -4.03 -23.43
C PHE A 18 6.37 -4.23 -23.20
N GLN A 19 5.96 -5.49 -23.07
CA GLN A 19 4.59 -5.85 -22.77
C GLN A 19 4.48 -6.43 -21.36
N LEU A 20 3.71 -5.78 -20.50
CA LEU A 20 3.31 -6.31 -19.20
C LEU A 20 1.91 -6.89 -19.29
N LEU A 21 1.71 -7.99 -18.57
CA LEU A 21 0.42 -8.66 -18.44
C LEU A 21 -0.09 -8.48 -17.01
N GLY A 22 -1.38 -8.24 -16.88
CA GLY A 22 -2.03 -8.08 -15.59
C GLY A 22 -3.51 -8.40 -15.65
N SER A 23 -4.20 -8.13 -14.55
CA SER A 23 -5.65 -8.23 -14.42
C SER A 23 -6.23 -6.94 -13.87
N LEU A 24 -7.45 -6.61 -14.28
CA LEU A 24 -8.21 -5.51 -13.71
C LEU A 24 -9.14 -6.03 -12.62
N LYS A 25 -8.94 -5.54 -11.39
CA LYS A 25 -9.75 -5.89 -10.22
C LYS A 25 -10.08 -4.63 -9.44
N ASN A 26 -11.37 -4.37 -9.20
CA ASN A 26 -11.84 -3.16 -8.50
C ASN A 26 -11.31 -1.85 -9.11
N ASN A 27 -11.24 -1.78 -10.44
CA ASN A 27 -10.63 -0.67 -11.19
C ASN A 27 -9.12 -0.46 -10.95
N LEU A 28 -8.45 -1.38 -10.25
CA LEU A 28 -7.00 -1.41 -10.10
C LEU A 28 -6.38 -2.40 -11.08
N LEU A 29 -5.18 -2.07 -11.56
CA LEU A 29 -4.37 -2.95 -12.37
C LEU A 29 -3.44 -3.78 -11.46
N GLU A 30 -3.63 -5.08 -11.50
CA GLU A 30 -2.84 -6.07 -10.77
C GLU A 30 -1.83 -6.71 -11.73
N LEU A 31 -0.54 -6.44 -11.53
CA LEU A 31 0.54 -7.07 -12.27
C LEU A 31 0.93 -8.36 -11.55
N LYS A 32 0.69 -9.53 -12.17
CA LYS A 32 1.00 -10.81 -11.53
C LYS A 32 2.51 -11.03 -11.50
N SER A 33 3.05 -11.26 -10.31
CA SER A 33 4.43 -11.71 -10.08
C SER A 33 5.51 -10.89 -10.80
N SER A 34 5.28 -9.59 -10.99
CA SER A 34 6.24 -8.70 -11.65
C SER A 34 7.25 -8.20 -10.61
N HIS A 35 8.53 -8.43 -10.87
CA HIS A 35 9.63 -7.87 -10.09
C HIS A 35 10.28 -6.74 -10.88
N PHE A 36 10.28 -5.54 -10.31
CA PHE A 36 10.96 -4.39 -10.90
C PHE A 36 12.22 -4.12 -10.09
N GLU A 37 13.38 -4.15 -10.73
CA GLU A 37 14.67 -3.94 -10.05
C GLU A 37 14.77 -2.52 -9.43
N ALA A 38 14.13 -1.54 -10.08
CA ALA A 38 13.99 -0.18 -9.57
C ALA A 38 13.12 -0.08 -8.30
N MET A 39 12.25 -1.07 -8.05
CA MET A 39 11.55 -1.18 -6.78
C MET A 39 12.46 -1.90 -5.78
N HIS A 40 13.09 -1.16 -4.88
CA HIS A 40 13.80 -1.76 -3.75
C HIS A 40 12.88 -2.76 -3.03
N THR A 41 13.25 -4.04 -3.01
CA THR A 41 12.45 -5.13 -2.44
C THR A 41 12.09 -4.89 -0.98
N HIS A 42 13.03 -4.34 -0.20
CA HIS A 42 12.79 -3.93 1.20
C HIS A 42 11.76 -2.80 1.37
N SER A 43 11.49 -2.01 0.33
CA SER A 43 10.53 -0.90 0.37
C SER A 43 9.27 -1.16 -0.47
N SER A 44 9.21 -2.30 -1.17
CA SER A 44 8.14 -2.64 -2.12
C SER A 44 6.78 -2.87 -1.45
N CYS A 45 6.77 -3.18 -0.15
CA CYS A 45 5.57 -3.35 0.64
C CYS A 45 5.83 -2.88 2.08
N TYR A 46 4.99 -1.98 2.59
CA TYR A 46 5.14 -1.48 3.96
C TYR A 46 5.03 -2.58 5.03
N HIS A 47 4.33 -3.67 4.75
CA HIS A 47 4.24 -4.83 5.65
C HIS A 47 5.43 -5.78 5.54
N SER A 48 6.15 -5.76 4.43
CA SER A 48 7.30 -6.63 4.18
C SER A 48 8.64 -5.94 4.44
N SER A 49 8.63 -4.63 4.69
CA SER A 49 9.81 -3.90 5.13
C SER A 49 10.23 -4.38 6.53
N PRO A 50 11.54 -4.53 6.78
CA PRO A 50 12.04 -4.71 8.14
C PRO A 50 11.84 -3.46 9.01
N ASP A 51 11.60 -2.29 8.38
CA ASP A 51 11.31 -1.06 9.09
C ASP A 51 9.88 -1.11 9.66
N SER A 52 9.73 -0.83 10.95
CA SER A 52 8.42 -0.65 11.60
C SER A 52 8.07 0.85 11.67
N PRO A 53 7.50 1.44 10.60
CA PRO A 53 7.19 2.87 10.65
C PRO A 53 6.11 3.16 11.71
N ASN A 54 6.02 4.42 12.12
CA ASN A 54 4.94 4.89 12.97
C ASN A 54 3.58 4.80 12.24
N TRP A 55 2.93 3.64 12.34
CA TRP A 55 1.64 3.34 11.71
C TRP A 55 0.53 4.23 12.23
N HIS A 56 0.60 4.64 13.49
CA HIS A 56 -0.33 5.58 14.07
C HIS A 56 -0.36 6.91 13.29
N ALA A 57 0.81 7.50 13.01
CA ALA A 57 0.91 8.71 12.21
C ALA A 57 0.51 8.48 10.73
N ARG A 58 0.98 7.38 10.13
CA ARG A 58 0.71 7.07 8.71
C ARG A 58 -0.75 6.83 8.39
N LEU A 59 -1.52 6.29 9.33
CA LEU A 59 -2.95 6.03 9.18
C LEU A 59 -3.82 7.24 9.58
N GLY A 60 -3.21 8.39 9.89
CA GLY A 60 -3.95 9.60 10.25
C GLY A 60 -4.47 9.60 11.69
N HIS A 61 -3.65 9.13 12.63
CA HIS A 61 -3.95 9.13 14.07
C HIS A 61 -5.23 8.36 14.46
N PRO A 62 -5.42 7.12 13.99
CA PRO A 62 -6.59 6.33 14.36
C PRO A 62 -6.57 6.00 15.85
N ASN A 63 -7.74 5.67 16.40
CA ASN A 63 -7.80 5.09 17.74
C ASN A 63 -7.05 3.74 17.79
N PRO A 64 -6.53 3.33 18.96
CA PRO A 64 -5.72 2.11 19.08
C PRO A 64 -6.40 0.83 18.61
N LYS A 65 -7.72 0.70 18.81
CA LYS A 65 -8.48 -0.48 18.37
C LYS A 65 -8.50 -0.62 16.85
N TYR A 66 -8.71 0.50 16.15
CA TYR A 66 -8.70 0.51 14.69
C TYR A 66 -7.30 0.25 14.14
N GLN A 67 -6.26 0.80 14.77
CA GLN A 67 -4.89 0.53 14.38
C GLN A 67 -4.54 -0.96 14.52
N ALA A 68 -4.89 -1.59 15.64
CA ALA A 68 -4.66 -3.02 15.88
C ALA A 68 -5.43 -3.91 14.89
N LEU A 69 -6.60 -3.46 14.41
CA LEU A 69 -7.35 -4.18 13.36
C LEU A 69 -6.64 -4.11 12.00
N MET A 70 -6.10 -2.94 11.64
CA MET A 70 -5.48 -2.71 10.32
C MET A 70 -4.05 -3.21 10.24
N VAL A 71 -3.27 -3.04 11.31
CA VAL A 71 -1.86 -3.44 11.41
C VAL A 71 -1.60 -4.08 12.78
N PRO A 72 -1.90 -5.38 12.95
CA PRO A 72 -1.88 -6.06 14.26
C PRO A 72 -0.54 -6.04 14.98
N THR A 73 0.55 -5.93 14.23
CA THR A 73 1.93 -5.91 14.76
C THR A 73 2.44 -4.48 15.04
N SER A 74 1.61 -3.46 14.82
CA SER A 74 2.04 -2.08 15.03
C SER A 74 2.00 -1.69 16.50
N GLU A 75 3.00 -0.94 16.94
CA GLU A 75 3.06 -0.41 18.29
C GLU A 75 2.08 0.75 18.47
N THR A 76 1.49 0.81 19.66
CA THR A 76 0.73 1.98 20.08
C THR A 76 1.70 3.05 20.56
N VAL A 77 1.80 4.13 19.80
CA VAL A 77 2.68 5.26 20.14
C VAL A 77 1.89 6.29 20.93
N ASP A 78 2.50 6.79 22.01
CA ASP A 78 1.95 7.91 22.75
C ASP A 78 2.08 9.19 21.92
N CYS A 79 0.96 9.66 21.39
CA CYS A 79 0.92 10.73 20.41
C CYS A 79 0.49 12.07 21.03
N ILE A 80 1.37 13.07 20.97
CA ILE A 80 1.10 14.44 21.46
C ILE A 80 -0.09 15.05 20.72
N VAL A 81 -0.20 14.84 19.40
CA VAL A 81 -1.30 15.37 18.57
C VAL A 81 -2.65 14.84 19.05
N CYS A 82 -2.72 13.54 19.35
CA CYS A 82 -3.94 12.94 19.89
C CYS A 82 -4.27 13.49 21.26
N LYS A 83 -3.27 13.65 22.14
CA LYS A 83 -3.47 14.23 23.47
C LYS A 83 -4.04 15.64 23.41
N THR A 84 -3.55 16.48 22.51
CA THR A 84 -4.03 17.87 22.37
C THR A 84 -5.47 17.96 21.85
N LEU A 85 -5.90 17.00 21.02
CA LEU A 85 -7.28 16.97 20.52
C LEU A 85 -8.29 16.59 21.60
N TYR A 86 -7.92 15.70 22.54
CA TYR A 86 -8.80 15.31 23.65
C TYR A 86 -8.96 16.39 24.73
N THR A 87 -8.04 17.35 24.83
CA THR A 87 -8.13 18.44 25.81
C THR A 87 -8.88 19.68 25.31
N MET A 88 -9.27 19.71 24.03
CA MET A 88 -10.04 20.81 23.43
C MET A 88 -11.50 20.44 23.11
N SER A 89 -11.96 19.25 23.52
CA SER A 89 -13.34 18.78 23.42
C SER A 89 -14.01 18.75 24.79
#